data_AF-A0A0B6YYS5-F1
#
_entry.id   AF-A0A0B6YYS5-F1
#
_cell.length_a   1.000
_cell.length_b   1.000
_cell.length_c   1.000
_cell.angle_alpha   90.00
_cell.angle_beta   90.00
_cell.angle_gamma   90.00
#
_symmetry.space_group_name_H-M   'P 1'
#
loop_
_entity.id
_entity.type
_entity.pdbx_description
1 polymer ?
#
loop_
_entity_poly.entity_id
_entity_poly.type
_entity_poly.pdbx_seq_one_letter_code
_entity_poly.pdbx_strand_id
1 'polypeptide(L)'
;LIVCDQIGNPLRPGKNIYFTLRLNVLQSMAETTDAYNISAWVNTSSTELTPVNDYHYMFMRVINKAELSLTTNVVPDSKILCMGEPKEASDMTSEIDIGASVKHNYIVRNSGPGVISES
;
A
#
# COMPACT_ATOMS: atom_id res chain seq x y z
N LEU A 1 15.73 -14.57 13.51
CA LEU A 1 16.68 -14.01 14.49
C LEU A 1 17.91 -13.55 13.74
N ILE A 2 18.33 -12.29 13.90
CA ILE A 2 19.59 -11.76 13.33
C ILE A 2 20.56 -11.62 14.50
N VAL A 3 21.76 -12.19 14.37
CA VAL A 3 22.80 -12.14 15.42
C VAL A 3 23.96 -11.30 14.91
N CYS A 4 24.37 -10.32 15.70
CA CYS A 4 25.53 -9.46 15.44
C CYS A 4 26.63 -9.81 16.44
N ASP A 5 27.55 -10.71 16.07
CA ASP A 5 28.61 -11.25 16.95
C ASP A 5 29.93 -10.48 16.84
N GLN A 6 30.14 -9.73 15.76
CA GLN A 6 31.32 -8.89 15.53
C GLN A 6 31.26 -7.53 16.27
N ILE A 7 30.72 -7.52 17.48
CA ILE A 7 30.68 -6.34 18.36
C ILE A 7 31.87 -6.28 19.33
N GLY A 8 32.81 -7.24 19.21
CA GLY A 8 34.03 -7.30 20.02
C GLY A 8 33.97 -8.33 21.15
N ASN A 9 35.09 -9.01 21.38
CA ASN A 9 35.21 -10.07 22.39
C ASN A 9 36.53 -9.93 23.18
N PRO A 10 36.55 -9.25 24.34
CA PRO A 10 35.44 -8.49 24.92
C PRO A 10 35.28 -7.11 24.28
N LEU A 11 34.06 -6.55 24.35
CA LEU A 11 33.84 -5.13 24.10
C LEU A 11 34.56 -4.31 25.20
N ARG A 12 35.45 -3.40 24.80
CA ARG A 12 36.24 -2.61 25.76
C ARG A 12 35.34 -1.65 26.56
N PRO A 13 35.63 -1.40 27.85
CA PRO A 13 34.87 -0.44 28.65
C PRO A 13 34.81 0.95 28.00
N GLY A 14 33.64 1.59 28.08
CA GLY A 14 33.42 2.94 27.53
C GLY A 14 33.37 3.01 26.00
N LYS A 15 33.28 1.87 25.30
CA LYS A 15 33.09 1.84 23.85
C LYS A 15 31.61 1.68 23.49
N ASN A 16 31.17 2.50 22.54
CA ASN A 16 29.87 2.39 21.90
C ASN A 16 30.05 1.84 20.49
N ILE A 17 29.15 0.96 20.08
CA ILE A 17 29.10 0.41 18.73
C ILE A 17 27.76 0.79 18.12
N TYR A 18 27.82 1.26 16.88
CA TYR A 18 26.65 1.60 16.09
C TYR A 18 26.63 0.71 14.85
N PHE A 19 25.47 0.13 14.56
CA PHE A 19 25.25 -0.64 13.34
C PHE A 19 23.89 -0.29 12.76
N THR A 20 23.73 -0.51 11.47
CA THR A 20 22.48 -0.26 10.75
C THR A 20 22.00 -1.59 10.17
N LEU A 21 20.78 -1.99 10.54
CA LEU A 21 20.11 -3.12 9.94
C LEU A 21 19.13 -2.61 8.90
N ARG A 22 19.31 -3.06 7.65
CA ARG A 22 18.32 -2.86 6.60
C ARG A 22 17.48 -4.12 6.49
N LEU A 23 16.20 -4.01 6.81
CA LEU A 23 15.24 -5.10 6.73
C LEU A 23 14.29 -4.81 5.57
N ASN A 24 14.06 -5.83 4.74
CA ASN A 24 13.02 -5.77 3.72
C ASN A 24 11.71 -6.30 4.30
N VAL A 25 10.64 -5.54 4.17
CA VAL A 25 9.30 -5.95 4.61
C VAL A 25 8.71 -6.87 3.55
N LEU A 26 8.23 -8.04 3.96
CA LEU A 26 7.54 -8.97 3.06
C LEU A 26 6.14 -8.44 2.72
N GLN A 27 5.66 -8.71 1.52
CA GLN A 27 4.35 -8.23 1.06
C GLN A 27 3.19 -8.70 1.96
N SER A 28 3.26 -9.94 2.46
CA SER A 28 2.27 -10.47 3.41
C SER A 28 2.18 -9.70 4.72
N MET A 29 3.21 -8.93 5.09
CA MET A 29 3.18 -8.07 6.27
C MET A 29 2.51 -6.72 6.01
N ALA A 30 2.35 -6.34 4.74
CA ALA A 30 1.63 -5.13 4.35
C ALA A 30 0.12 -5.37 4.19
N GLU A 31 -0.32 -6.62 4.16
CA GLU A 31 -1.73 -6.99 4.02
C GLU A 31 -2.47 -7.02 5.36
N THR A 32 -1.75 -6.97 6.49
CA THR A 32 -2.35 -6.91 7.82
C THR A 32 -2.36 -5.48 8.37
N THR A 33 -3.32 -5.17 9.23
CA THR A 33 -3.36 -3.91 10.00
C THR A 33 -2.58 -3.99 11.31
N ASP A 34 -1.92 -5.11 11.56
CA ASP A 34 -1.30 -5.39 12.84
C ASP A 34 -0.05 -4.54 13.06
N ALA A 35 0.20 -4.19 14.32
CA ALA A 35 1.47 -3.61 14.71
C ALA A 35 2.51 -4.72 14.82
N TYR A 36 3.66 -4.51 14.19
CA TYR A 36 4.81 -5.39 14.32
C TYR A 36 5.77 -4.84 15.37
N ASN A 37 6.39 -5.75 16.12
CA ASN A 37 7.38 -5.40 17.11
C ASN A 37 8.73 -5.96 16.66
N ILE A 38 9.72 -5.08 16.57
CA ILE A 38 11.12 -5.48 16.51
C ILE A 38 11.67 -5.41 17.92
N SER A 39 12.17 -6.54 18.40
CA SER A 39 12.93 -6.59 19.63
C SER A 39 14.41 -6.73 19.37
N ALA A 40 15.20 -6.05 20.19
CA ALA A 40 16.65 -6.18 20.23
C ALA A 40 17.07 -6.37 21.68
N TRP A 41 18.04 -7.26 21.90
CA TRP A 41 18.67 -7.42 23.20
C TRP A 41 20.15 -7.71 23.05
N VAL A 42 20.91 -7.44 24.10
CA VAL A 42 22.34 -7.70 24.16
C VAL A 42 22.59 -8.79 25.19
N ASN A 43 23.40 -9.78 24.83
CA ASN A 43 23.84 -10.83 25.75
C ASN A 43 25.37 -10.90 25.76
N THR A 44 25.94 -11.14 26.93
CA THR A 44 27.38 -11.40 27.09
C THR A 44 27.62 -12.70 27.84
N SER A 45 28.82 -13.28 27.74
CA SER A 45 29.21 -14.49 28.48
C SER A 45 29.65 -14.21 29.92
N SER A 46 29.77 -12.94 30.30
CA SER A 46 30.20 -12.53 31.65
C SER A 46 29.02 -12.52 32.61
N THR A 47 29.28 -12.75 33.90
CA THR A 47 28.25 -12.59 34.94
C THR A 47 27.82 -11.13 35.01
N GLU A 48 26.55 -10.89 34.73
CA GLU A 48 25.96 -9.56 34.79
C GLU A 48 25.85 -9.08 36.25
N LEU A 49 26.43 -7.92 36.52
CA LEU A 49 26.37 -7.29 37.85
C LEU A 49 25.23 -6.26 37.97
N THR A 50 24.65 -5.85 36.84
CA THR A 50 23.65 -4.78 36.75
C THR A 50 22.56 -5.13 35.74
N PRO A 51 21.48 -5.84 36.14
CA PRO A 51 20.41 -6.33 35.24
C PRO A 51 19.46 -5.25 34.70
N VAL A 52 19.94 -4.04 34.43
CA VAL A 52 19.09 -2.91 34.05
C VAL A 52 19.00 -2.80 32.52
N ASN A 53 17.90 -3.34 31.99
CA ASN A 53 17.29 -3.03 30.69
C ASN A 53 18.16 -3.29 29.44
N ASP A 54 18.58 -4.55 29.26
CA ASP A 54 19.22 -5.03 28.04
C ASP A 54 18.25 -5.28 26.87
N TYR A 55 16.97 -4.98 27.05
CA TYR A 55 15.93 -5.28 26.07
C TYR A 55 15.30 -4.00 25.53
N HIS A 56 15.19 -3.91 24.21
CA HIS A 56 14.55 -2.80 23.53
C HIS A 56 13.43 -3.29 22.61
N TYR A 57 12.27 -2.64 22.70
CA TYR A 57 11.12 -2.89 21.83
C TYR A 57 10.88 -1.67 20.95
N MET A 58 10.78 -1.90 19.65
CA MET A 58 10.40 -0.90 18.68
C MET A 58 9.09 -1.32 18.02
N PHE A 59 8.06 -0.51 18.20
CA PHE A 59 6.77 -0.66 17.54
C PHE A 59 6.85 -0.09 16.13
N MET A 60 6.39 -0.85 15.15
CA MET A 60 6.26 -0.40 13.77
C MET A 60 4.90 -0.79 13.21
N ARG A 61 4.32 0.12 12.42
CA ARG A 61 3.13 -0.15 11.63
C ARG A 61 3.51 -0.14 10.18
N VAL A 62 3.20 -1.22 9.48
CA VAL A 62 3.35 -1.27 8.02
C VAL A 62 2.14 -0.55 7.42
N ILE A 63 2.40 0.42 6.55
CA ILE A 63 1.34 1.17 5.88
C ILE A 63 1.22 0.62 4.47
N ASN A 64 0.07 0.00 4.18
CA ASN A 64 -0.28 -0.39 2.83
C ASN A 64 -0.62 0.87 2.01
N LYS A 65 0.15 1.13 0.95
CA LYS A 65 -0.04 2.29 0.06
C LYS A 65 -0.54 1.82 -1.30
N ALA A 66 -1.78 2.13 -1.63
CA ALA A 66 -2.33 1.97 -2.98
C ALA A 66 -2.43 3.33 -3.68
N GLU A 67 -2.29 3.32 -5.00
CA GLU A 67 -2.39 4.53 -5.85
C GLU A 67 -3.45 4.30 -6.91
N LEU A 68 -4.67 4.70 -6.59
CA LEU A 68 -5.83 4.53 -7.44
C LEU A 68 -6.00 5.72 -8.38
N SER A 69 -6.24 5.41 -9.65
CA SER A 69 -6.62 6.37 -10.67
C SER A 69 -7.94 5.95 -11.32
N LEU A 70 -8.82 6.91 -11.55
CA LEU A 70 -10.03 6.76 -12.34
C LEU A 70 -9.85 7.51 -13.65
N THR A 71 -10.02 6.81 -14.75
CA THR A 71 -10.05 7.42 -16.09
C THR A 71 -11.41 7.18 -16.72
N THR A 72 -11.92 8.17 -17.43
CA THR A 72 -13.20 8.08 -18.13
C THR A 72 -12.99 8.21 -19.63
N ASN A 73 -13.83 7.50 -20.39
CA ASN A 73 -13.89 7.61 -21.84
C ASN A 73 -15.36 7.62 -22.25
N VAL A 74 -15.77 8.62 -23.02
CA VAL A 74 -17.14 8.76 -23.53
C VAL A 74 -17.11 8.60 -25.04
N VAL A 75 -18.05 7.80 -25.57
CA VAL A 75 -18.23 7.57 -27.01
C VAL A 75 -19.70 7.83 -27.37
N PRO A 76 -20.01 8.65 -28.39
CA PRO A 76 -19.07 9.43 -29.18
C PRO A 76 -18.41 10.54 -28.36
N ASP A 77 -17.13 10.79 -28.66
CA ASP A 77 -16.32 11.89 -28.13
C ASP A 77 -16.66 13.23 -28.81
N SER A 78 -17.28 13.17 -29.99
CA SER A 78 -17.87 14.33 -30.66
C SER A 78 -19.19 14.77 -30.02
N LYS A 79 -19.47 16.07 -30.10
CA LYS A 79 -20.78 16.62 -29.72
C LYS A 79 -21.91 15.94 -30.50
N ILE A 80 -22.97 15.56 -29.80
CA ILE A 80 -24.20 15.06 -30.41
C ILE A 80 -24.93 16.25 -31.00
N LEU A 81 -25.06 16.27 -32.33
CA LEU A 81 -25.82 17.27 -33.05
C LEU A 81 -27.22 16.70 -33.31
N CYS A 82 -28.23 17.31 -32.70
CA CYS A 82 -29.63 16.95 -32.95
C CYS A 82 -30.12 17.72 -34.19
N MET A 83 -30.62 17.00 -35.19
CA MET A 83 -31.20 17.56 -36.40
C MET A 83 -32.47 16.81 -36.77
N GLY A 84 -33.45 17.50 -37.36
CA GLY A 84 -34.74 16.95 -37.78
C GLY A 84 -35.92 17.49 -36.98
N GLU A 85 -37.13 17.12 -37.41
CA GLU A 85 -38.38 17.45 -36.72
C GLU A 85 -38.58 16.54 -35.49
N PRO A 86 -39.09 17.06 -34.36
CA PRO A 86 -39.41 16.24 -33.20
C PRO A 86 -40.43 15.16 -33.56
N LYS A 87 -40.15 13.90 -33.17
CA LYS A 87 -41.13 12.81 -33.22
C LYS A 87 -41.79 12.65 -31.85
N GLU A 88 -43.07 12.30 -31.86
CA GLU A 88 -43.79 11.93 -30.65
C GLU A 88 -43.41 10.52 -30.19
N ALA A 89 -43.52 10.26 -28.88
CA ALA A 89 -43.10 8.99 -28.28
C ALA A 89 -43.85 7.77 -28.85
N SER A 90 -45.10 7.96 -29.33
CA SER A 90 -45.90 6.91 -29.97
C SER A 90 -45.34 6.47 -31.34
N ASP A 91 -44.57 7.33 -31.99
CA ASP A 91 -44.04 7.12 -33.34
C ASP A 91 -42.58 6.61 -33.31
N MET A 92 -42.01 6.44 -32.11
CA MET A 92 -40.68 5.87 -31.89
C MET A 92 -40.78 4.35 -31.81
N THR A 93 -40.09 3.65 -32.71
CA THR A 93 -40.15 2.18 -32.78
C THR A 93 -38.82 1.50 -32.50
N SER A 94 -37.73 2.26 -32.54
CA SER A 94 -36.37 1.79 -32.32
C SER A 94 -35.53 2.82 -31.55
N GLU A 95 -34.38 2.39 -31.00
CA GLU A 95 -33.46 3.29 -30.30
C GLU A 95 -32.93 4.43 -31.20
N ILE A 96 -32.87 4.21 -32.51
CA ILE A 96 -32.45 5.21 -33.50
C ILE A 96 -33.48 6.35 -33.59
N ASP A 97 -34.77 6.07 -33.34
CA ASP A 97 -35.82 7.09 -33.29
C ASP A 97 -35.75 7.96 -32.03
N ILE A 98 -35.10 7.47 -30.97
CA ILE A 98 -34.92 8.18 -29.69
C ILE A 98 -33.73 9.15 -29.80
N GLY A 99 -32.60 8.69 -30.34
CA GLY A 99 -31.42 9.52 -30.55
C GLY A 99 -30.10 8.76 -30.61
N ALA A 100 -28.99 9.50 -30.57
CA ALA A 100 -27.66 8.90 -30.59
C ALA A 100 -27.35 8.16 -29.28
N SER A 101 -26.86 6.92 -29.40
CA SER A 101 -26.37 6.15 -28.24
C SER A 101 -25.07 6.75 -27.71
N VAL A 102 -24.95 6.83 -26.38
CA VAL A 102 -23.77 7.35 -25.68
C VAL A 102 -23.28 6.33 -24.69
N LYS A 103 -22.01 5.95 -24.80
CA LYS A 103 -21.34 4.99 -23.92
C LYS A 103 -20.34 5.72 -23.02
N HIS A 104 -20.53 5.59 -21.71
CA HIS A 104 -19.60 6.09 -20.71
C HIS A 104 -18.81 4.92 -20.13
N ASN A 105 -17.50 4.90 -20.35
CA ASN A 105 -16.59 3.90 -19.82
C ASN A 105 -15.81 4.48 -18.65
N TYR A 106 -15.77 3.76 -17.54
CA TYR A 106 -15.00 4.10 -16.35
C TYR A 106 -13.95 3.03 -16.14
N ILE A 107 -12.68 3.44 -16.07
CA ILE A 107 -11.54 2.54 -15.89
C ILE A 107 -10.90 2.90 -14.56
N VAL A 108 -10.99 1.98 -13.60
CA VAL A 108 -10.30 2.08 -12.31
C VAL A 108 -9.01 1.29 -12.39
N ARG A 109 -7.89 1.93 -12.11
CA ARG A 109 -6.57 1.31 -12.10
C ARG A 109 -5.87 1.56 -10.78
N ASN A 110 -5.31 0.50 -10.20
CA ASN A 110 -4.34 0.60 -9.13
C ASN A 110 -2.93 0.53 -9.72
N SER A 111 -2.14 1.57 -9.48
CA SER A 111 -0.74 1.68 -9.90
C SER A 111 0.25 1.57 -8.74
N GLY A 112 -0.28 1.55 -7.51
CA GLY A 112 0.53 1.43 -6.30
C GLY A 112 0.90 -0.01 -5.97
N PRO A 113 1.87 -0.21 -5.06
CA PRO A 113 2.30 -1.54 -4.63
C PRO A 113 1.26 -2.26 -3.74
N GLY A 114 0.36 -1.50 -3.13
CA GLY A 114 -0.65 -2.01 -2.23
C GLY A 114 -1.80 -2.72 -2.93
N VAL A 115 -2.15 -3.91 -2.46
CA VAL A 115 -3.36 -4.63 -2.92
C VAL A 115 -4.55 -4.13 -2.11
N ILE A 116 -5.69 -3.96 -2.79
CA ILE A 116 -6.97 -3.59 -2.17
C ILE A 116 -7.90 -4.78 -2.33
N SER A 117 -8.41 -5.32 -1.23
CA SER A 117 -9.48 -6.31 -1.22
C SER A 117 -10.83 -5.64 -1.01
N GLU A 118 -11.89 -6.19 -1.60
CA GLU A 118 -13.26 -5.76 -1.30
C GLU A 118 -13.57 -6.05 0.18
N SER A 119 -14.25 -5.10 0.83
CA SER A 119 -14.67 -5.17 2.24
C SER A 119 -16.00 -5.89 2.40
#